data_AF-A0A8X6NN78-F1
#
_entry.id   AF-A0A8X6NN78-F1
#
_cell.length_a   1.000
_cell.length_b   1.000
_cell.length_c   1.000
_cell.angle_alpha   90.00
_cell.angle_beta   90.00
_cell.angle_gamma   90.00
#
_symmetry.space_group_name_H-M   'P 1'
#
loop_
_entity.id
_entity.type
_entity.pdbx_description
1 polymer ?
#
loop_
_entity_poly.entity_id
_entity_poly.type
_entity_poly.pdbx_seq_one_letter_code
_entity_poly.pdbx_strand_id
1 'polypeptide(L)'
;MFSSIINLFNGLYKNSSTKESEEKLTLLSPQANLQFDETQVQSVLSDFEELEFKDNKCFDKIADDYEKKGKSSLFNYVILNKRKEIIDILDRNLPLLEEQEEFRKKYGQYVLQIDKGMSYGKELQDGLRSFEDRAEKVLSDFERLNFDFKDN
;
A
#
# COMPACT_ATOMS: atom_id res chain seq x y z
N MET A 1 -12.01 -16.78 -20.85
CA MET A 1 -11.66 -15.85 -21.93
C MET A 1 -11.69 -14.45 -21.34
N PHE A 2 -10.53 -13.89 -21.01
CA PHE A 2 -10.42 -12.54 -20.49
C PHE A 2 -10.44 -11.58 -21.67
N SER A 3 -11.43 -10.68 -21.72
CA SER A 3 -11.47 -9.60 -22.70
C SER A 3 -11.56 -8.25 -21.99
N SER A 4 -10.45 -7.51 -22.12
CA SER A 4 -10.39 -6.09 -22.49
C SER A 4 -11.03 -5.05 -21.55
N ILE A 5 -10.21 -4.50 -20.64
CA ILE A 5 -10.24 -3.07 -20.28
C ILE A 5 -8.78 -2.55 -20.22
N ILE A 6 -8.12 -2.49 -21.37
CA ILE A 6 -6.96 -1.61 -21.57
C ILE A 6 -7.21 -0.91 -22.89
N ASN A 7 -7.63 0.35 -22.81
CA ASN A 7 -7.44 1.42 -23.81
C ASN A 7 -8.40 2.57 -23.50
N LEU A 8 -8.00 3.50 -22.62
CA LEU A 8 -8.72 4.77 -22.51
C LEU A 8 -7.90 5.95 -21.98
N PHE A 9 -6.57 5.96 -22.17
CA PHE A 9 -5.76 7.14 -21.85
C PHE A 9 -4.57 7.35 -22.79
N ASN A 10 -4.80 7.31 -24.10
CA ASN A 10 -3.84 7.85 -25.07
C ASN A 10 -4.57 8.66 -26.13
N GLY A 11 -4.66 9.96 -25.90
CA GLY A 11 -5.16 10.90 -26.89
C GLY A 11 -5.63 12.18 -26.24
N LEU A 12 -4.69 13.09 -25.94
CA LEU A 12 -4.84 14.55 -26.05
C LEU A 12 -3.53 15.23 -25.60
N TYR A 13 -2.49 15.09 -26.41
CA TYR A 13 -1.37 16.04 -26.44
C TYR A 13 -1.51 16.89 -27.70
N LYS A 14 -1.93 18.15 -27.55
CA LYS A 14 -1.58 19.23 -28.46
C LYS A 14 -1.36 20.51 -27.66
N ASN A 15 -0.17 21.07 -27.89
CA ASN A 15 0.46 22.22 -27.25
C ASN A 15 -0.40 23.48 -27.22
N SER A 16 -0.29 24.23 -26.12
CA SER A 16 -0.06 25.68 -26.19
C SER A 16 0.64 26.17 -24.92
N SER A 17 1.79 26.80 -25.16
CA SER A 17 2.71 27.47 -24.25
C SER A 17 2.07 28.61 -23.46
N THR A 18 2.26 28.64 -22.14
CA THR A 18 2.85 29.79 -21.43
C THR A 18 3.40 29.35 -20.08
N LYS A 19 4.65 29.75 -19.82
CA LYS A 19 5.37 29.59 -18.56
C LYS A 19 4.73 30.49 -17.50
N GLU A 20 4.41 29.95 -16.33
CA GLU A 20 4.81 30.49 -15.03
C GLU A 20 4.40 29.53 -13.90
N SER A 21 5.29 29.40 -12.92
CA SER A 21 5.16 28.68 -11.63
C SER A 21 4.97 27.16 -11.67
N GLU A 22 6.02 26.42 -12.04
CA GLU A 22 6.22 25.03 -11.57
C GLU A 22 6.83 25.04 -10.15
N GLU A 23 6.11 25.58 -9.18
CA GLU A 23 6.40 25.29 -7.78
C GLU A 23 5.10 24.98 -7.05
N LYS A 24 5.06 23.75 -6.52
CA LYS A 24 4.27 23.35 -5.36
C LYS A 24 2.78 23.12 -5.60
N LEU A 25 2.44 21.87 -5.91
CA LEU A 25 1.44 21.04 -5.23
C LEU A 25 1.06 19.89 -6.16
N THR A 26 2.00 18.95 -6.35
CA THR A 26 1.60 17.55 -6.54
C THR A 26 0.86 17.14 -5.28
N LEU A 27 -0.46 17.30 -5.30
CA LEU A 27 -1.39 16.66 -4.38
C LEU A 27 -1.09 15.16 -4.42
N LEU A 28 -0.31 14.72 -3.43
CA LEU A 28 -0.05 13.33 -3.17
C LEU A 28 -1.38 12.69 -2.78
N SER A 29 -2.07 12.12 -3.76
CA SER A 29 -3.01 11.04 -3.53
C SER A 29 -2.32 10.00 -2.63
N PRO A 30 -2.87 9.63 -1.46
CA PRO A 30 -2.20 8.71 -0.53
C PRO A 30 -2.08 7.27 -1.03
N GLN A 31 -2.62 6.97 -2.22
CA GLN A 31 -2.15 5.83 -3.00
C GLN A 31 -0.80 6.19 -3.62
N ALA A 32 0.23 6.32 -2.79
CA ALA A 32 1.58 6.11 -3.27
C ALA A 32 1.56 4.72 -3.93
N ASN A 33 1.69 4.68 -5.25
CA ASN A 33 2.00 3.46 -5.99
C ASN A 33 3.30 2.91 -5.38
N LEU A 34 3.19 2.10 -4.34
CA LEU A 34 4.27 1.26 -3.82
C LEU A 34 4.52 0.19 -4.88
N GLN A 35 5.12 0.64 -5.98
CA GLN A 35 5.51 -0.20 -7.08
C GLN A 35 6.88 -0.76 -6.72
N PHE A 36 6.87 -1.78 -5.88
CA PHE A 36 8.06 -2.59 -5.65
C PHE A 36 8.46 -3.24 -6.97
N ASP A 37 9.76 -3.22 -7.26
CA ASP A 37 10.24 -3.86 -8.47
C ASP A 37 10.20 -5.39 -8.33
N GLU A 38 10.20 -6.09 -9.46
CA GLU A 38 10.10 -7.56 -9.48
C GLU A 38 11.27 -8.22 -8.74
N THR A 39 12.46 -7.62 -8.73
CA THR A 39 13.63 -8.20 -8.04
C THR A 39 13.48 -8.15 -6.52
N GLN A 40 12.88 -7.07 -5.98
CA GLN A 40 12.55 -6.97 -4.56
C GLN A 40 11.51 -8.01 -4.17
N VAL A 41 10.48 -8.20 -5.00
CA VAL A 41 9.45 -9.20 -4.77
C VAL A 41 10.04 -10.61 -4.79
N GLN A 42 10.91 -10.91 -5.78
CA GLN A 42 11.58 -12.20 -5.86
C GLN A 42 12.50 -12.46 -4.67
N SER A 43 13.20 -11.42 -4.16
CA SER A 43 14.02 -11.56 -2.95
C SER A 43 13.20 -12.03 -1.75
N VAL A 44 11.98 -11.51 -1.56
CA VAL A 44 11.10 -11.96 -0.46
C VAL A 44 10.68 -13.42 -0.69
N LEU A 45 10.34 -13.80 -1.92
CA LEU A 45 9.96 -15.17 -2.24
C LEU A 45 11.11 -16.15 -2.03
N SER A 46 12.35 -15.77 -2.37
CA SER A 46 13.53 -16.57 -2.07
C SER A 46 13.74 -16.74 -0.56
N ASP A 47 13.51 -15.69 0.24
CA ASP A 47 13.56 -15.83 1.70
C ASP A 47 12.52 -16.85 2.22
N PHE A 48 11.35 -16.95 1.59
CA PHE A 48 10.37 -18.00 1.90
C PHE A 48 10.83 -19.40 1.48
N GLU A 49 11.55 -19.53 0.37
CA GLU A 49 12.12 -20.80 -0.08
C GLU A 49 13.24 -21.29 0.86
N GLU A 50 14.01 -20.36 1.42
CA GLU A 50 15.12 -20.64 2.35
C GLU A 50 14.69 -20.77 3.82
N LEU A 51 13.39 -20.64 4.12
CA LEU A 51 12.89 -20.76 5.49
C LEU A 51 13.25 -22.13 6.08
N GLU A 52 13.93 -22.10 7.23
CA GLU A 52 14.08 -23.31 8.03
C GLU A 52 12.77 -23.64 8.73
N PHE A 53 11.99 -24.55 8.14
CA PHE A 53 10.74 -25.07 8.70
C PHE A 53 10.92 -25.98 9.94
N LYS A 54 12.07 -25.92 10.61
CA LYS A 54 12.39 -26.74 11.78
C LYS A 54 11.58 -26.34 13.02
N ASP A 55 10.97 -25.15 13.01
CA ASP A 55 10.04 -24.74 14.04
C ASP A 55 8.77 -24.08 13.49
N ASN A 56 7.69 -24.20 14.26
CA ASN A 56 6.42 -23.58 13.97
C ASN A 56 6.46 -22.05 14.02
N LYS A 57 7.58 -21.44 14.39
CA LYS A 57 7.79 -19.98 14.47
C LYS A 57 8.48 -19.40 13.24
N CYS A 58 8.75 -20.20 12.22
CA CYS A 58 9.41 -19.76 10.97
C CYS A 58 8.73 -18.53 10.34
N PHE A 59 7.39 -18.52 10.26
CA PHE A 59 6.64 -17.37 9.74
C PHE A 59 6.81 -16.10 10.59
N ASP A 60 6.73 -16.22 11.92
CA ASP A 60 6.87 -15.08 12.82
C ASP A 60 8.28 -14.47 12.71
N LYS A 61 9.30 -15.32 12.56
CA LYS A 61 10.70 -14.87 12.41
C LYS A 61 10.93 -14.05 11.14
N ILE A 62 10.39 -14.49 10.00
CA ILE A 62 10.56 -13.75 8.75
C ILE A 62 9.78 -12.43 8.78
N ALA A 63 8.57 -12.43 9.35
CA ALA A 63 7.82 -11.19 9.55
C ALA A 63 8.58 -10.19 10.44
N ASP A 64 9.10 -10.65 11.59
CA ASP A 64 9.90 -9.84 12.52
C ASP A 64 11.19 -9.31 11.86
N ASP A 65 11.84 -10.10 11.01
CA ASP A 65 13.07 -9.71 10.33
C ASP A 65 12.81 -8.59 9.30
N TYR A 66 11.74 -8.71 8.52
CA TYR A 66 11.31 -7.66 7.60
C TYR A 66 10.86 -6.39 8.34
N GLU A 67 10.26 -6.52 9.52
CA GLU A 67 9.94 -5.38 10.38
C GLU A 67 11.20 -4.67 10.89
N LYS A 68 12.16 -5.42 11.44
CA LYS A 68 13.44 -4.87 11.92
C LYS A 68 14.26 -4.22 10.82
N LYS A 69 14.16 -4.73 9.59
CA LYS A 69 14.81 -4.16 8.39
C LYS A 69 14.08 -2.92 7.85
N GLY A 70 12.95 -2.52 8.44
CA GLY A 70 12.13 -1.40 7.94
C GLY A 70 11.48 -1.69 6.59
N LYS A 71 11.32 -2.96 6.23
CA LYS A 71 10.78 -3.43 4.94
C LYS A 71 9.39 -4.05 5.09
N SER A 72 8.65 -3.73 6.16
CA SER A 72 7.29 -4.25 6.41
C SER A 72 6.33 -3.99 5.24
N SER A 73 6.42 -2.83 4.58
CA SER A 73 5.56 -2.51 3.43
C SER A 73 5.80 -3.45 2.24
N LEU A 74 7.07 -3.80 1.95
CA LEU A 74 7.43 -4.76 0.90
C LEU A 74 6.93 -6.16 1.27
N PHE A 75 7.17 -6.57 2.52
CA PHE A 75 6.70 -7.86 3.01
C PHE A 75 5.18 -7.98 2.93
N ASN A 76 4.44 -7.00 3.44
CA ASN A 76 2.98 -6.96 3.38
C ASN A 76 2.47 -6.98 1.93
N TYR A 77 3.13 -6.27 1.02
CA TYR A 77 2.78 -6.31 -0.40
C TYR A 77 2.92 -7.73 -0.97
N VAL A 78 4.03 -8.41 -0.71
CA VAL A 78 4.27 -9.77 -1.20
C VAL A 78 3.29 -10.76 -0.58
N ILE A 79 3.05 -10.66 0.73
CA ILE A 79 2.04 -11.48 1.44
C ILE A 79 0.68 -11.37 0.74
N LEU A 80 0.22 -10.16 0.42
CA LEU A 80 -1.13 -9.98 -0.14
C LEU A 80 -1.21 -10.35 -1.62
N ASN A 81 -0.18 -10.06 -2.41
CA ASN A 81 -0.23 -10.16 -3.87
C ASN A 81 0.36 -11.46 -4.42
N LYS A 82 1.21 -12.15 -3.66
CA LYS A 82 1.89 -13.40 -4.08
C LYS A 82 1.45 -14.59 -3.23
N ARG A 83 0.18 -14.59 -2.80
CA ARG A 83 -0.39 -15.63 -1.93
C ARG A 83 -0.23 -17.03 -2.51
N LYS A 84 -0.51 -17.19 -3.80
CA LYS A 84 -0.44 -18.50 -4.45
C LYS A 84 1.00 -19.02 -4.43
N GLU A 85 1.97 -18.18 -4.79
CA GLU A 85 3.37 -18.55 -4.82
C GLU A 85 3.88 -18.94 -3.43
N ILE A 86 3.51 -18.21 -2.38
CA ILE A 86 3.90 -18.52 -1.00
C ILE A 86 3.31 -19.87 -0.55
N ILE A 87 2.04 -20.15 -0.87
CA ILE A 87 1.42 -21.44 -0.56
C ILE A 87 2.06 -22.57 -1.36
N ASP A 88 2.39 -22.35 -2.64
CA ASP A 88 3.08 -23.35 -3.46
C ASP A 88 4.50 -23.65 -2.91
N ILE A 89 5.23 -22.64 -2.41
CA ILE A 89 6.52 -22.82 -1.71
C ILE A 89 6.32 -23.66 -0.45
N LEU A 90 5.31 -23.33 0.34
CA LEU A 90 4.96 -24.05 1.57
C LEU A 90 4.69 -25.54 1.30
N ASP A 91 3.81 -25.82 0.35
CA ASP A 91 3.35 -27.17 0.03
C ASP A 91 4.50 -28.07 -0.46
N ARG A 92 5.53 -27.48 -1.08
CA ARG A 92 6.75 -28.18 -1.51
C ARG A 92 7.72 -28.44 -0.34
N ASN A 93 7.83 -27.50 0.59
CA ASN A 93 8.88 -27.53 1.62
C ASN A 93 8.43 -28.19 2.93
N LEU A 94 7.13 -28.24 3.22
CA LEU A 94 6.57 -28.90 4.40
C LEU A 94 5.95 -30.26 4.03
N PRO A 95 6.56 -31.39 4.41
CA PRO A 95 6.06 -32.72 4.06
C PRO A 95 4.87 -33.17 4.93
N LEU A 96 4.68 -32.58 6.11
CA LEU A 96 3.61 -32.96 7.06
C LEU A 96 2.42 -32.00 6.96
N LEU A 97 1.21 -32.58 6.87
CA LEU A 97 -0.04 -31.81 6.75
C LEU A 97 -0.28 -30.88 7.95
N GLU A 98 0.06 -31.33 9.16
CA GLU A 98 -0.12 -30.56 10.40
C GLU A 98 0.75 -29.28 10.40
N GLU A 99 1.99 -29.38 9.94
CA GLU A 99 2.90 -28.22 9.81
C GLU A 99 2.39 -27.23 8.75
N GLN A 100 1.88 -27.74 7.63
CA GLN A 100 1.27 -26.90 6.60
C GLN A 100 0.03 -26.16 7.12
N GLU A 101 -0.83 -26.84 7.89
CA GLU A 101 -2.02 -26.22 8.48
C GLU A 101 -1.67 -25.13 9.49
N GLU A 102 -0.67 -25.37 10.34
CA GLU A 102 -0.22 -24.38 11.32
C GLU A 102 0.33 -23.13 10.62
N PHE A 103 1.15 -23.29 9.58
CA PHE A 103 1.64 -22.17 8.81
C PHE A 103 0.50 -21.41 8.11
N ARG A 104 -0.41 -22.13 7.43
CA ARG A 104 -1.57 -21.50 6.75
C ARG A 104 -2.43 -20.69 7.73
N LYS A 105 -2.60 -21.20 8.97
CA LYS A 105 -3.30 -20.49 10.03
C LYS A 105 -2.59 -19.20 10.42
N LYS A 106 -1.26 -19.22 10.62
CA LYS A 106 -0.46 -18.03 10.93
C LYS A 106 -0.46 -17.02 9.79
N TYR A 107 -0.25 -17.49 8.56
CA TYR A 107 -0.33 -16.67 7.36
C TYR A 107 -1.71 -15.98 7.25
N GLY A 108 -2.79 -16.72 7.44
CA GLY A 108 -4.16 -16.16 7.43
C GLY A 108 -4.40 -15.13 8.54
N GLN A 109 -3.88 -15.38 9.75
CA GLN A 109 -3.93 -14.41 10.84
C GLN A 109 -3.18 -13.12 10.50
N TYR A 110 -2.01 -13.24 9.87
CA TYR A 110 -1.20 -12.09 9.46
C TYR A 110 -1.89 -11.26 8.38
N VAL A 111 -2.47 -11.90 7.36
CA VAL A 111 -3.29 -11.21 6.35
C VAL A 111 -4.41 -10.39 7.00
N LEU A 112 -5.13 -10.98 7.96
CA LEU A 112 -6.19 -10.27 8.69
C LEU A 112 -5.66 -9.07 9.49
N GLN A 113 -4.43 -9.14 10.02
CA GLN A 113 -3.81 -8.01 10.71
C GLN A 113 -3.46 -6.88 9.74
N ILE A 114 -2.92 -7.22 8.56
CA ILE A 114 -2.64 -6.22 7.52
C ILE A 114 -3.94 -5.52 7.09
N ASP A 115 -5.00 -6.28 6.81
CA ASP A 115 -6.29 -5.73 6.39
C ASP A 115 -6.89 -4.79 7.45
N LYS A 116 -6.81 -5.16 8.74
CA LYS A 116 -7.21 -4.28 9.85
C LYS A 116 -6.38 -3.00 9.89
N GLY A 117 -5.05 -3.11 9.77
CA GLY A 117 -4.16 -1.96 9.73
C GLY A 117 -4.49 -1.00 8.57
N MET A 118 -4.78 -1.54 7.38
CA MET A 118 -5.22 -0.74 6.23
C MET A 118 -6.57 -0.06 6.45
N SER A 119 -7.53 -0.75 7.07
CA SER A 119 -8.85 -0.18 7.41
C SER A 119 -8.69 1.05 8.31
N TYR A 120 -7.90 0.93 9.37
CA TYR A 120 -7.62 2.07 10.26
C TYR A 120 -6.89 3.21 9.55
N GLY A 121 -5.92 2.89 8.67
CA GLY A 121 -5.23 3.90 7.87
C GLY A 121 -6.19 4.68 6.97
N LYS A 122 -7.15 3.98 6.35
CA LYS A 122 -8.18 4.60 5.50
C LYS A 122 -9.13 5.50 6.30
N GLU A 123 -9.60 5.05 7.46
CA GLU A 123 -10.45 5.86 8.34
C GLU A 123 -9.75 7.15 8.79
N LEU A 124 -8.46 7.06 9.15
CA LEU A 124 -7.66 8.23 9.50
C LEU A 124 -7.50 9.19 8.33
N GLN A 125 -7.20 8.66 7.14
CA GLN A 125 -7.05 9.45 5.92
C GLN A 125 -8.35 10.19 5.55
N ASP A 126 -9.49 9.51 5.62
CA ASP A 126 -10.81 10.10 5.36
C ASP A 126 -11.11 11.21 6.39
N GLY A 127 -10.74 11.00 7.66
CA GLY A 127 -10.86 12.00 8.72
C GLY A 127 -9.98 13.24 8.49
N LEU A 128 -8.73 13.06 8.08
CA LEU A 128 -7.81 14.16 7.75
C LEU A 128 -8.31 14.98 6.56
N ARG A 129 -8.77 14.31 5.49
CA ARG A 129 -9.33 15.00 4.33
C ARG A 129 -10.57 15.84 4.69
N SER A 130 -11.45 15.30 5.53
CA SER A 130 -12.61 16.03 6.04
C SER A 130 -12.21 17.27 6.87
N PHE A 131 -11.08 17.20 7.59
CA PHE A 131 -10.53 18.34 8.31
C PHE A 131 -9.94 19.39 7.35
N GLU A 132 -9.20 18.97 6.34
CA GLU A 132 -8.66 19.85 5.28
C GLU A 132 -9.79 20.61 4.56
N ASP A 133 -10.82 19.91 4.10
CA ASP A 133 -11.99 20.52 3.43
C ASP A 133 -12.66 21.59 4.31
N ARG A 134 -12.76 21.33 5.62
CA ARG A 134 -13.32 22.28 6.59
C ARG A 134 -12.42 23.50 6.81
N ALA A 135 -11.11 23.29 6.89
CA ALA A 135 -10.14 24.36 7.06
C ALA A 135 -10.14 25.30 5.84
N GLU A 136 -10.13 24.74 4.63
CA GLU A 136 -10.24 25.51 3.38
C GLU A 136 -11.53 26.34 3.32
N LYS A 137 -12.66 25.76 3.74
CA LYS A 137 -13.93 26.49 3.81
C LYS A 137 -13.87 27.66 4.79
N VAL A 138 -13.33 27.48 5.99
CA VAL A 138 -13.21 28.56 6.98
C VAL A 138 -12.29 29.67 6.48
N LEU A 139 -11.16 29.31 5.86
CA LEU A 139 -10.25 30.29 5.27
C LEU A 139 -10.93 31.08 4.15
N SER A 140 -11.67 30.41 3.27
CA SER A 140 -12.45 31.06 2.20
C SER A 140 -13.53 32.00 2.75
N ASP A 141 -14.24 31.57 3.81
CA ASP A 141 -15.25 32.40 4.49
C ASP A 141 -14.58 33.63 5.14
N PHE A 142 -13.35 33.49 5.66
CA PHE A 142 -12.59 34.60 6.25
C PHE A 142 -12.06 35.58 5.19
N GLU A 143 -11.54 35.09 4.06
CA GLU A 143 -11.11 35.92 2.93
C GLU A 143 -12.26 36.75 2.37
N ARG A 144 -13.46 36.15 2.27
CA ARG A 144 -14.69 36.86 1.85
C ARG A 144 -15.10 37.97 2.81
N LEU A 145 -14.82 37.83 4.10
CA LEU A 145 -15.13 38.85 5.10
C LEU A 145 -14.14 40.02 5.08
N ASN A 146 -12.94 39.84 4.53
CA ASN A 146 -11.84 40.81 4.64
C ASN A 146 -11.81 41.89 3.55
N PHE A 147 -12.84 42.02 2.68
CA PHE A 147 -12.82 42.96 1.55
C PHE A 147 -14.05 43.87 1.37
N ASP A 148 -14.91 44.00 2.38
CA ASP A 148 -16.02 44.97 2.37
C ASP A 148 -15.78 46.21 3.26
N PHE A 149 -14.52 46.53 3.60
CA PHE A 149 -14.18 47.86 4.11
C PHE A 149 -14.21 48.86 2.96
N LYS A 150 -15.41 49.36 2.62
CA LYS A 150 -15.54 50.64 1.91
C LYS A 150 -15.00 51.72 2.83
N ASP A 151 -13.87 52.31 2.43
CA ASP A 151 -13.44 53.61 2.94
C ASP A 151 -14.62 54.59 2.77
N ASN A 152 -15.20 55.01 3.90
CA ASN A 152 -16.15 56.11 3.99
C ASN A 152 -15.41 57.43 4.22
#